data_AF-A0A6N3B337-F1
#
_entry.id   AF-A0A6N3B337-F1
#
_cell.length_a   1.000
_cell.length_b   1.000
_cell.length_c   1.000
_cell.angle_alpha   90.00
_cell.angle_beta   90.00
_cell.angle_gamma   90.00
#
_symmetry.space_group_name_H-M   'P 1'
#
loop_
_entity.id
_entity.type
_entity.pdbx_description
1 polymer ?
#
loop_
_entity_poly.entity_id
_entity_poly.type
_entity_poly.pdbx_seq_one_letter_code
_entity_poly.pdbx_strand_id
1 'polypeptide(L)'
;MKKQLENHSTLEHKRYLKPLLLTGGLLLTSAYFTHDASAAETQDATPKASVTDTNKTAETTAVAETTTTPATPETPKATTAATTNQQPATTTVTQTQTTSTPSPTTPPQTLEQPKPEGSQTLWDNPDGENYYRIPAIASTGDGHVVAVSDYRYNDAWDLGHHRIDLLVKHSTDNGETWGPETNITKQYSSETVGYGDAAMVADRDSNKVVILSAYGDKGYWHKVPEYVSTRQDPLRIARLVSNDGGYTFEKPQDITQNIYGLNDKWTRLFAASGRIMQSRYVKTGDYYRIYTSILEGQPDGNNNYVLYSDDLGEHWNILGDAHSPVPNGDEAKVEELPNGNVAIFSRTAAGRIVNVFTYDKKDKQFATGTWEAQPEKITLGNGGSTNGETLVVYAKNLKTNQYTHLLLQSLPTIDKSRKGVGIYYKALSASDKTAKDVTSGWDPNHFYLIQKGESAYSTMTVLKNGNIGFLYEDKIFNLGYDIQYLTLNLKTITNGLYEMAYTGLGTQQTPFVIENKAQQNAKETVFKNENVQWLDTTKVLPKEEARVVKEKEITMSQTSYSKENKATSNQNINQPNTTSEKNAAKSEQKAKKANELPNTGEETKRNLFVGLLALVTGLVFVKVRRRNKN
;
A
#
# COMPACT_ATOMS: atom_id res chain seq x y z
N MET A 1 -9.46 -29.87 42.83
CA MET A 1 -8.83 -31.00 43.53
C MET A 1 -7.63 -31.44 42.69
N LYS A 2 -6.41 -30.94 42.96
CA LYS A 2 -5.37 -31.55 43.83
C LYS A 2 -5.04 -33.01 43.50
N LYS A 3 -3.92 -33.24 42.79
CA LYS A 3 -2.71 -34.01 43.21
C LYS A 3 -1.87 -34.31 41.96
N GLN A 4 -0.71 -33.66 41.83
CA GLN A 4 0.60 -34.03 42.39
C GLN A 4 1.36 -35.03 41.52
N LEU A 5 2.38 -34.48 40.85
CA LEU A 5 3.60 -35.17 40.44
C LEU A 5 4.36 -35.66 41.68
N GLU A 6 4.99 -36.83 41.54
CA GLU A 6 6.13 -37.25 42.33
C GLU A 6 7.35 -37.49 41.42
N ASN A 7 8.49 -37.05 41.95
CA ASN A 7 9.84 -37.15 41.42
C ASN A 7 10.33 -38.60 41.31
N HIS A 8 11.32 -38.85 40.45
CA HIS A 8 12.64 -39.33 40.93
C HIS A 8 13.73 -39.20 39.84
N SER A 9 14.91 -38.83 40.30
CA SER A 9 16.14 -38.56 39.56
C SER A 9 16.90 -39.82 39.12
N THR A 10 17.80 -39.69 38.14
CA THR A 10 19.19 -40.17 38.24
C THR A 10 20.07 -39.60 37.13
N LEU A 11 21.29 -39.18 37.54
CA LEU A 11 22.42 -38.74 36.73
C LEU A 11 22.98 -39.87 35.85
N GLU A 12 23.58 -39.53 34.71
CA GLU A 12 24.95 -39.96 34.37
C GLU A 12 25.64 -39.00 33.37
N HIS A 13 26.85 -38.59 33.73
CA HIS A 13 27.84 -37.89 32.90
C HIS A 13 28.57 -38.87 31.97
N LYS A 14 28.93 -38.46 30.74
CA LYS A 14 30.14 -38.94 30.06
C LYS A 14 30.69 -37.91 29.05
N ARG A 15 31.91 -37.47 29.34
CA ARG A 15 32.85 -36.72 28.48
C ARG A 15 33.43 -37.65 27.40
N TYR A 16 33.77 -37.14 26.20
CA TYR A 16 34.96 -37.45 25.39
C TYR A 16 35.09 -36.37 24.28
N LEU A 17 36.02 -35.42 24.36
CA LEU A 17 37.40 -35.39 23.84
C LEU A 17 37.55 -35.43 22.29
N LYS A 18 38.10 -34.33 21.75
CA LYS A 18 38.62 -34.12 20.39
C LYS A 18 39.74 -35.12 20.04
N PRO A 19 40.09 -35.20 18.74
CA PRO A 19 41.48 -34.92 18.41
C PRO A 19 41.65 -33.92 17.25
N LEU A 20 42.74 -33.16 17.36
CA LEU A 20 43.37 -32.33 16.34
C LEU A 20 44.51 -33.16 15.74
N LEU A 21 44.74 -33.11 14.42
CA LEU A 21 46.05 -33.32 13.83
C LEU A 21 46.14 -32.72 12.42
N LEU A 22 47.37 -32.44 12.05
CA LEU A 22 47.91 -31.35 11.24
C LEU A 22 48.73 -31.96 10.08
N THR A 23 48.74 -31.32 8.91
CA THR A 23 49.83 -31.27 7.88
C THR A 23 49.23 -30.51 6.68
N GLY A 24 49.86 -29.60 5.93
CA GLY A 24 51.24 -29.25 5.63
C GLY A 24 51.19 -28.64 4.21
N GLY A 25 51.82 -27.49 3.97
CA GLY A 25 51.51 -26.60 2.84
C GLY A 25 52.10 -26.96 1.47
N LEU A 26 51.80 -26.12 0.47
CA LEU A 26 52.65 -25.92 -0.71
C LEU A 26 52.45 -24.50 -1.28
N LEU A 27 53.57 -23.82 -1.53
CA LEU A 27 53.67 -22.56 -2.26
C LEU A 27 53.31 -22.75 -3.74
N LEU A 28 52.74 -21.71 -4.35
CA LEU A 28 52.94 -21.43 -5.77
C LEU A 28 53.17 -19.94 -5.99
N THR A 29 54.32 -19.67 -6.59
CA THR A 29 54.84 -18.41 -7.12
C THR A 29 54.20 -18.07 -8.45
N SER A 30 53.95 -16.78 -8.72
CA SER A 30 54.10 -16.23 -10.06
C SER A 30 54.35 -14.72 -9.99
N ALA A 31 55.44 -14.32 -10.64
CA ALA A 31 55.95 -12.97 -10.77
C ALA A 31 55.65 -12.36 -12.16
N TYR A 32 55.92 -11.06 -12.27
CA TYR A 32 56.02 -10.18 -13.46
C TYR A 32 54.67 -9.69 -14.06
N PHE A 33 54.49 -8.43 -14.45
CA PHE A 33 55.40 -7.46 -15.09
C PHE A 33 55.08 -5.99 -14.74
N THR A 34 56.12 -5.15 -14.72
CA THR A 34 56.09 -3.70 -14.98
C THR A 34 56.96 -3.41 -16.21
N HIS A 35 56.40 -2.72 -17.23
CA HIS A 35 57.06 -1.65 -18.02
C HIS A 35 56.15 -1.08 -19.12
N ASP A 36 55.88 0.22 -18.99
CA ASP A 36 55.95 1.35 -19.94
C ASP A 36 55.48 1.36 -21.42
N ALA A 37 54.73 2.45 -21.68
CA ALA A 37 54.83 3.48 -22.73
C ALA A 37 54.12 3.33 -24.11
N SER A 38 53.12 4.20 -24.36
CA SER A 38 53.17 5.43 -25.21
C SER A 38 51.74 5.99 -25.37
N ALA A 39 51.37 7.20 -24.91
CA ALA A 39 51.59 8.56 -25.44
C ALA A 39 50.70 8.97 -26.64
N ALA A 40 49.81 9.96 -26.39
CA ALA A 40 49.41 11.09 -27.27
C ALA A 40 48.46 12.01 -26.46
N GLU A 41 48.96 13.15 -25.93
CA GLU A 41 48.63 14.56 -26.30
C GLU A 41 47.15 14.95 -26.13
N THR A 42 46.77 15.98 -25.36
CA THR A 42 47.07 17.41 -25.60
C THR A 42 46.96 18.33 -24.36
N GLN A 43 47.99 19.16 -24.19
CA GLN A 43 48.10 20.60 -23.85
C GLN A 43 47.25 21.32 -22.76
N ASP A 44 48.04 21.96 -21.88
CA ASP A 44 47.83 23.12 -21.00
C ASP A 44 47.00 24.29 -21.55
N ALA A 45 46.30 25.01 -20.64
CA ALA A 45 46.66 26.39 -20.29
C ALA A 45 45.71 26.99 -19.22
N THR A 46 46.24 27.29 -18.04
CA THR A 46 45.78 28.43 -17.21
C THR A 46 46.45 29.73 -17.69
N PRO A 47 45.85 30.90 -17.43
CA PRO A 47 46.48 31.76 -16.43
C PRO A 47 45.53 32.61 -15.55
N LYS A 48 46.16 33.17 -14.50
CA LYS A 48 45.69 34.00 -13.38
C LYS A 48 45.33 35.46 -13.71
N ALA A 49 44.67 36.08 -12.71
CA ALA A 49 44.69 37.50 -12.29
C ALA A 49 43.86 38.49 -13.15
N SER A 50 43.25 39.58 -12.68
CA SER A 50 43.46 40.42 -11.48
C SER A 50 42.27 41.40 -11.27
N VAL A 51 42.27 41.98 -10.08
CA VAL A 51 41.40 42.99 -9.44
C VAL A 51 41.41 44.38 -10.10
N THR A 52 40.32 45.13 -9.85
CA THR A 52 40.11 46.60 -9.67
C THR A 52 39.12 47.21 -10.66
N ASP A 53 38.29 48.22 -10.38
CA ASP A 53 37.67 48.81 -9.18
C ASP A 53 36.80 49.99 -9.70
N THR A 54 35.88 50.48 -8.87
CA THR A 54 35.29 51.85 -8.83
C THR A 54 34.02 52.28 -9.61
N ASN A 55 33.08 52.77 -8.77
CA ASN A 55 32.31 54.03 -8.82
C ASN A 55 30.99 54.08 -9.62
N LYS A 56 29.91 54.77 -9.20
CA LYS A 56 29.45 55.40 -7.94
C LYS A 56 28.10 56.05 -8.29
N THR A 57 27.05 55.90 -7.47
CA THR A 57 26.19 57.05 -7.10
C THR A 57 25.35 56.71 -5.87
N ALA A 58 25.31 57.67 -4.96
CA ALA A 58 24.76 57.63 -3.62
C ALA A 58 23.28 58.07 -3.60
N GLU A 59 22.52 57.62 -2.59
CA GLU A 59 21.95 58.56 -1.61
C GLU A 59 21.49 57.84 -0.33
N THR A 60 21.66 58.55 0.77
CA THR A 60 21.64 58.14 2.16
C THR A 60 20.31 58.49 2.85
N THR A 61 19.83 57.66 3.77
CA THR A 61 19.31 58.14 5.07
C THR A 61 19.41 57.04 6.14
N ALA A 62 19.46 57.47 7.41
CA ALA A 62 20.29 56.94 8.48
C ALA A 62 19.60 55.98 9.47
N VAL A 63 20.43 55.07 10.05
CA VAL A 63 20.62 54.69 11.49
C VAL A 63 19.36 54.28 12.29
N ALA A 64 19.29 53.09 12.93
CA ALA A 64 20.11 52.68 14.08
C ALA A 64 20.23 51.15 14.31
N GLU A 65 21.34 50.81 14.97
CA GLU A 65 21.91 49.49 15.28
C GLU A 65 21.11 48.65 16.29
N THR A 66 21.24 47.32 16.22
CA THR A 66 21.91 46.52 17.27
C THR A 66 22.08 45.06 16.85
N THR A 67 23.30 44.57 17.05
CA THR A 67 23.83 43.23 16.80
C THR A 67 23.32 42.17 17.77
N THR A 68 23.04 40.95 17.31
CA THR A 68 23.32 39.69 18.05
C THR A 68 23.47 38.49 17.09
N THR A 69 24.51 37.71 17.36
CA THR A 69 24.94 36.45 16.73
C THR A 69 24.13 35.23 17.24
N PRO A 70 24.15 34.07 16.55
CA PRO A 70 23.20 32.98 16.76
C PRO A 70 23.64 31.98 17.83
N ALA A 71 22.65 31.41 18.53
CA ALA A 71 22.82 30.44 19.62
C ALA A 71 22.63 28.99 19.15
N THR A 72 23.54 28.13 19.61
CA THR A 72 23.48 26.66 19.60
C THR A 72 22.63 26.15 20.78
N PRO A 73 21.84 25.06 20.65
CA PRO A 73 21.13 24.49 21.80
C PRO A 73 21.93 23.36 22.48
N GLU A 74 22.18 23.50 23.78
CA GLU A 74 22.68 22.47 24.68
C GLU A 74 21.55 21.66 25.34
N THR A 75 21.84 20.38 25.58
CA THR A 75 21.07 19.34 26.26
C THR A 75 20.85 19.63 27.75
N PRO A 76 19.68 19.34 28.36
CA PRO A 76 19.51 19.48 29.81
C PRO A 76 19.95 18.24 30.60
N LYS A 77 20.91 18.43 31.50
CA LYS A 77 21.21 17.56 32.65
C LYS A 77 20.26 17.86 33.81
N ALA A 78 19.83 16.80 34.51
CA ALA A 78 19.01 16.86 35.71
C ALA A 78 19.79 17.39 36.93
N THR A 79 19.16 18.25 37.72
CA THR A 79 19.70 18.77 38.99
C THR A 79 18.82 18.33 40.15
N THR A 80 19.42 17.60 41.09
CA THR A 80 18.93 17.27 42.43
C THR A 80 18.96 18.50 43.34
N ALA A 81 17.92 18.70 44.14
CA ALA A 81 17.95 19.61 45.29
C ALA A 81 17.52 18.88 46.56
N ALA A 82 18.38 18.97 47.58
CA ALA A 82 18.16 18.50 48.94
C ALA A 82 17.69 19.65 49.83
N THR A 83 16.85 19.36 50.82
CA THR A 83 16.62 20.23 51.98
C THR A 83 16.37 19.40 53.24
N THR A 84 16.88 19.91 54.34
CA THR A 84 17.25 19.21 55.57
C THR A 84 16.16 19.20 56.63
N ASN A 85 16.24 18.16 57.48
CA ASN A 85 15.45 17.78 58.65
C ASN A 85 15.00 18.87 59.65
N GLN A 86 13.82 18.67 60.22
CA GLN A 86 13.57 18.73 61.67
C GLN A 86 12.55 17.67 62.11
N GLN A 87 12.86 16.95 63.19
CA GLN A 87 11.98 16.01 63.92
C GLN A 87 11.37 16.76 65.13
N PRO A 88 10.21 16.34 65.67
CA PRO A 88 10.29 15.50 66.88
C PRO A 88 9.15 14.49 67.10
N ALA A 89 9.43 13.60 68.07
CA ALA A 89 8.52 12.89 68.99
C ALA A 89 7.81 11.60 68.54
N THR A 90 8.08 10.58 69.34
CA THR A 90 7.64 9.18 69.28
C THR A 90 6.36 9.00 70.11
N THR A 91 5.32 8.42 69.53
CA THR A 91 4.17 7.89 70.29
C THR A 91 3.84 6.49 69.78
N THR A 92 4.02 5.50 70.65
CA THR A 92 3.70 4.09 70.40
C THR A 92 2.17 3.90 70.39
N VAL A 93 1.63 3.42 69.26
CA VAL A 93 0.27 2.88 69.19
C VAL A 93 0.34 1.47 68.61
N THR A 94 -0.03 0.50 69.44
CA THR A 94 -0.20 -0.91 69.10
C THR A 94 -1.32 -1.05 68.06
N GLN A 95 -1.00 -1.52 66.84
CA GLN A 95 -2.00 -1.93 65.86
C GLN A 95 -2.03 -3.46 65.75
N THR A 96 -3.19 -4.02 66.09
CA THR A 96 -3.62 -5.39 65.81
C THR A 96 -3.58 -5.67 64.30
N GLN A 97 -2.83 -6.69 63.89
CA GLN A 97 -2.88 -7.24 62.53
C GLN A 97 -4.23 -7.91 62.28
N THR A 98 -5.07 -7.30 61.45
CA THR A 98 -6.14 -7.98 60.73
C THR A 98 -5.60 -8.39 59.36
N THR A 99 -5.51 -9.70 59.12
CA THR A 99 -5.20 -10.27 57.82
C THR A 99 -6.40 -10.09 56.88
N SER A 100 -6.37 -9.07 56.03
CA SER A 100 -7.26 -8.98 54.88
C SER A 100 -6.63 -9.74 53.70
N THR A 101 -7.30 -10.81 53.28
CA THR A 101 -7.04 -11.45 51.99
C THR A 101 -7.19 -10.41 50.87
N PRO A 102 -6.24 -10.28 49.93
CA PRO A 102 -6.40 -9.39 48.81
C PRO A 102 -7.57 -9.88 47.94
N SER A 103 -8.55 -9.01 47.72
CA SER A 103 -9.56 -9.24 46.68
C SER A 103 -8.84 -9.44 45.33
N PRO A 104 -9.31 -10.36 44.47
CA PRO A 104 -8.73 -10.54 43.16
C PRO A 104 -8.80 -9.20 42.44
N THR A 105 -7.63 -8.67 42.09
CA THR A 105 -7.51 -7.45 41.30
C THR A 105 -8.04 -7.82 39.92
N THR A 106 -9.25 -7.37 39.59
CA THR A 106 -9.75 -7.40 38.21
C THR A 106 -8.66 -6.80 37.32
N PRO A 107 -8.24 -7.46 36.22
CA PRO A 107 -7.33 -6.84 35.26
C PRO A 107 -7.90 -5.46 34.90
N PRO A 108 -7.06 -4.43 34.69
CA PRO A 108 -7.57 -3.15 34.22
C PRO A 108 -8.43 -3.41 33.00
N GLN A 109 -9.75 -3.15 33.12
CA GLN A 109 -10.65 -3.24 31.98
C GLN A 109 -10.14 -2.22 30.97
N THR A 110 -9.55 -2.70 29.87
CA THR A 110 -9.29 -1.88 28.70
C THR A 110 -10.63 -1.28 28.33
N LEU A 111 -10.81 0.03 28.53
CA LEU A 111 -12.02 0.72 28.12
C LEU A 111 -12.19 0.44 26.64
N GLU A 112 -13.18 -0.37 26.29
CA GLU A 112 -13.45 -0.77 24.92
C GLU A 112 -13.74 0.52 24.14
N GLN A 113 -12.82 0.91 23.24
CA GLN A 113 -13.03 2.08 22.41
C GLN A 113 -14.16 1.74 21.44
N PRO A 114 -15.27 2.49 21.44
CA PRO A 114 -16.37 2.19 20.53
C PRO A 114 -15.85 2.31 19.10
N LYS A 115 -15.93 1.19 18.36
CA LYS A 115 -15.56 1.14 16.95
C LYS A 115 -16.58 1.95 16.14
N PRO A 116 -16.17 2.63 15.05
CA PRO A 116 -17.11 3.33 14.19
C PRO A 116 -18.18 2.36 13.65
N GLU A 117 -19.40 2.86 13.46
CA GLU A 117 -20.49 2.04 12.92
C GLU A 117 -20.10 1.47 11.54
N GLY A 118 -20.37 0.18 11.33
CA GLY A 118 -20.01 -0.54 10.10
C GLY A 118 -18.56 -1.01 10.03
N SER A 119 -17.74 -0.75 11.06
CA SER A 119 -16.34 -1.20 11.09
C SER A 119 -16.26 -2.71 11.27
N GLN A 120 -15.39 -3.35 10.47
CA GLN A 120 -15.09 -4.77 10.54
C GLN A 120 -13.64 -4.96 10.99
N THR A 121 -13.45 -5.71 12.09
CA THR A 121 -12.12 -6.08 12.54
C THR A 121 -11.58 -7.21 11.68
N LEU A 122 -10.62 -6.90 10.80
CA LEU A 122 -9.98 -7.89 9.95
C LEU A 122 -8.95 -8.70 10.72
N TRP A 123 -8.15 -8.04 11.55
CA TRP A 123 -7.22 -8.69 12.46
C TRP A 123 -7.41 -8.10 13.85
N ASP A 124 -7.74 -8.97 14.80
CA ASP A 124 -7.99 -8.61 16.20
C ASP A 124 -6.74 -8.91 17.02
N ASN A 125 -6.37 -8.02 17.93
CA ASN A 125 -5.27 -8.23 18.87
C ASN A 125 -5.79 -8.45 20.30
N PRO A 126 -6.35 -9.64 20.61
CA PRO A 126 -7.05 -9.86 21.88
C PRO A 126 -6.09 -10.03 23.08
N ASP A 127 -4.92 -10.64 22.88
CA ASP A 127 -4.11 -11.19 23.97
C ASP A 127 -2.76 -10.48 24.18
N GLY A 128 -2.34 -9.63 23.23
CA GLY A 128 -1.07 -8.91 23.29
C GLY A 128 0.17 -9.81 23.22
N GLU A 129 0.04 -11.04 22.69
CA GLU A 129 1.18 -11.91 22.39
C GLU A 129 1.68 -11.68 20.96
N ASN A 130 0.79 -11.66 19.96
CA ASN A 130 1.14 -11.35 18.58
C ASN A 130 0.46 -10.06 18.14
N TYR A 131 1.10 -9.31 17.25
CA TYR A 131 0.72 -7.95 16.95
C TYR A 131 0.45 -7.77 15.46
N TYR A 132 -0.60 -7.01 15.13
CA TYR A 132 -0.92 -6.63 13.76
C TYR A 132 -0.60 -5.16 13.55
N ARG A 133 0.05 -4.86 12.42
CA ARG A 133 0.48 -3.50 12.06
C ARG A 133 0.43 -3.30 10.54
N ILE A 134 0.63 -2.07 10.12
CA ILE A 134 0.98 -1.62 8.77
C ILE A 134 -0.03 -2.08 7.70
N PRO A 135 -1.18 -1.38 7.58
CA PRO A 135 -2.21 -1.75 6.63
C PRO A 135 -1.81 -1.38 5.20
N ALA A 136 -1.98 -2.32 4.27
CA ALA A 136 -1.94 -2.10 2.83
C ALA A 136 -3.20 -2.65 2.16
N ILE A 137 -3.70 -1.95 1.13
CA ILE A 137 -4.97 -2.30 0.48
C ILE A 137 -4.92 -1.97 -1.02
N ALA A 138 -5.58 -2.80 -1.84
CA ALA A 138 -5.75 -2.56 -3.27
C ALA A 138 -7.06 -3.17 -3.75
N SER A 139 -7.64 -2.56 -4.79
CA SER A 139 -8.75 -3.13 -5.55
C SER A 139 -8.22 -3.69 -6.86
N THR A 140 -8.51 -4.95 -7.12
CA THR A 140 -8.10 -5.68 -8.34
C THR A 140 -8.95 -5.27 -9.55
N GLY A 141 -8.51 -5.67 -10.75
CA GLY A 141 -9.19 -5.36 -12.01
C GLY A 141 -10.68 -5.72 -12.05
N ASP A 142 -11.06 -6.86 -11.45
CA ASP A 142 -12.44 -7.38 -11.36
C ASP A 142 -13.20 -6.85 -10.13
N GLY A 143 -12.55 -5.99 -9.35
CA GLY A 143 -13.14 -5.31 -8.20
C GLY A 143 -13.23 -6.16 -6.93
N HIS A 144 -12.40 -7.20 -6.81
CA HIS A 144 -12.09 -7.78 -5.50
C HIS A 144 -11.13 -6.87 -4.72
N VAL A 145 -11.16 -6.98 -3.39
CA VAL A 145 -10.34 -6.19 -2.48
C VAL A 145 -9.32 -7.10 -1.81
N VAL A 146 -8.06 -6.69 -1.81
CA VAL A 146 -6.95 -7.36 -1.13
C VAL A 146 -6.49 -6.46 0.00
N ALA A 147 -6.44 -6.98 1.22
CA ALA A 147 -5.90 -6.31 2.39
C ALA A 147 -4.69 -7.07 2.92
N VAL A 148 -3.67 -6.34 3.39
CA VAL A 148 -2.44 -6.89 3.95
C VAL A 148 -2.15 -6.24 5.30
N SER A 149 -1.62 -7.02 6.23
CA SER A 149 -1.08 -6.55 7.51
C SER A 149 0.19 -7.30 7.87
N ASP A 150 1.12 -6.61 8.51
CA ASP A 150 2.21 -7.23 9.27
C ASP A 150 1.62 -8.09 10.40
N TYR A 151 2.23 -9.24 10.61
CA TYR A 151 2.04 -10.11 11.76
C TYR A 151 3.36 -10.28 12.48
N ARG A 152 3.48 -9.62 13.63
CA ARG A 152 4.70 -9.52 14.42
C ARG A 152 4.59 -10.48 15.60
N TYR A 153 5.50 -11.46 15.64
CA TYR A 153 5.43 -12.57 16.59
C TYR A 153 6.03 -12.18 17.93
N ASN A 154 5.29 -12.31 19.03
CA ASN A 154 5.76 -12.10 20.41
C ASN A 154 6.38 -10.71 20.68
N ASP A 155 6.40 -9.83 19.70
CA ASP A 155 7.06 -8.54 19.72
C ASP A 155 6.37 -7.55 18.76
N ALA A 156 6.05 -6.36 19.25
CA ALA A 156 5.42 -5.28 18.49
C ALA A 156 6.43 -4.39 17.75
N TRP A 157 7.74 -4.52 18.03
CA TRP A 157 8.80 -3.70 17.42
C TRP A 157 8.81 -3.79 15.89
N ASP A 158 9.43 -2.78 15.27
CA ASP A 158 9.69 -2.75 13.83
C ASP A 158 10.82 -3.71 13.45
N LEU A 159 10.97 -4.01 12.16
CA LEU A 159 12.01 -4.90 11.62
C LEU A 159 13.39 -4.65 12.26
N GLY A 160 14.12 -5.73 12.53
CA GLY A 160 15.44 -5.69 13.16
C GLY A 160 15.65 -6.88 14.09
N HIS A 161 16.11 -8.00 13.51
CA HIS A 161 16.41 -9.26 14.22
C HIS A 161 15.20 -9.87 14.97
N HIS A 162 14.02 -9.83 14.36
CA HIS A 162 12.87 -10.60 14.82
C HIS A 162 11.95 -10.96 13.65
N ARG A 163 11.05 -11.92 13.89
CA ARG A 163 10.12 -12.42 12.88
C ARG A 163 8.93 -11.48 12.69
N ILE A 164 8.73 -11.04 11.46
CA ILE A 164 7.49 -10.44 10.96
C ILE A 164 7.09 -11.19 9.69
N ASP A 165 5.80 -11.50 9.55
CA ASP A 165 5.23 -12.04 8.32
C ASP A 165 4.16 -11.10 7.77
N LEU A 166 3.86 -11.19 6.47
CA LEU A 166 2.71 -10.57 5.83
C LEU A 166 1.51 -11.53 5.78
N LEU A 167 0.37 -11.09 6.29
CA LEU A 167 -0.93 -11.75 6.17
C LEU A 167 -1.78 -11.05 5.14
N VAL A 168 -2.56 -11.83 4.38
CA VAL A 168 -3.45 -11.32 3.34
C VAL A 168 -4.88 -11.81 3.59
N LYS A 169 -5.86 -10.92 3.42
CA LYS A 169 -7.29 -11.26 3.34
C LYS A 169 -7.88 -10.72 2.04
N HIS A 170 -8.91 -11.41 1.56
CA HIS A 170 -9.59 -11.10 0.29
C HIS A 170 -11.07 -10.90 0.52
N SER A 171 -11.66 -9.99 -0.24
CA SER A 171 -13.10 -9.80 -0.34
C SER A 171 -13.52 -9.73 -1.80
N THR A 172 -14.61 -10.42 -2.15
CA THR A 172 -15.18 -10.42 -3.51
C THR A 172 -16.40 -9.51 -3.65
N ASP A 173 -16.84 -8.91 -2.55
CA ASP A 173 -18.11 -8.19 -2.41
C ASP A 173 -17.95 -6.76 -1.88
N ASN A 174 -16.84 -6.08 -2.24
CA ASN A 174 -16.52 -4.70 -1.81
C ASN A 174 -16.22 -4.57 -0.30
N GLY A 175 -15.73 -5.64 0.31
CA GLY A 175 -15.37 -5.68 1.72
C GLY A 175 -16.56 -5.89 2.65
N GLU A 176 -17.71 -6.36 2.15
CA GLU A 176 -18.85 -6.75 3.01
C GLU A 176 -18.52 -8.03 3.79
N THR A 177 -17.86 -8.99 3.13
CA THR A 177 -17.33 -10.20 3.77
C THR A 177 -15.87 -10.43 3.38
N TRP A 178 -15.13 -11.10 4.26
CA TRP A 178 -13.71 -11.39 4.08
C TRP A 178 -13.44 -12.88 4.23
N GLY A 179 -12.66 -13.42 3.29
CA GLY A 179 -12.18 -14.79 3.35
C GLY A 179 -11.17 -15.01 4.49
N PRO A 180 -10.74 -16.27 4.69
CA PRO A 180 -9.70 -16.60 5.65
C PRO A 180 -8.39 -15.88 5.30
N GLU A 181 -7.58 -15.60 6.32
CA GLU A 181 -6.24 -15.06 6.10
C GLU A 181 -5.29 -16.11 5.51
N THR A 182 -4.32 -15.64 4.73
CA THR A 182 -3.19 -16.44 4.25
C THR A 182 -1.90 -15.74 4.61
N ASN A 183 -0.95 -16.47 5.20
CA ASN A 183 0.39 -15.97 5.47
C ASN A 183 1.30 -16.23 4.27
N ILE A 184 1.73 -15.18 3.59
CA ILE A 184 2.44 -15.27 2.29
C ILE A 184 3.97 -15.30 2.43
N THR A 185 4.50 -15.15 3.64
CA THR A 185 5.95 -15.05 3.91
C THR A 185 6.46 -16.04 4.95
N LYS A 186 5.57 -16.77 5.64
CA LYS A 186 5.89 -17.74 6.71
C LYS A 186 7.01 -18.73 6.40
N GLN A 187 7.09 -19.17 5.14
CA GLN A 187 8.08 -20.15 4.67
C GLN A 187 9.45 -19.53 4.32
N TYR A 188 9.54 -18.20 4.30
CA TYR A 188 10.72 -17.44 3.91
C TYR A 188 11.29 -16.59 5.06
N SER A 189 10.50 -16.37 6.12
CA SER A 189 10.94 -15.74 7.36
C SER A 189 11.58 -16.74 8.33
N SER A 190 12.24 -16.22 9.36
CA SER A 190 12.80 -17.01 10.46
C SER A 190 12.69 -16.23 11.76
N GLU A 191 13.20 -16.78 12.87
CA GLU A 191 13.18 -16.09 14.17
C GLU A 191 13.82 -14.70 14.13
N THR A 192 14.79 -14.48 13.23
CA THR A 192 15.53 -13.22 13.12
C THR A 192 15.27 -12.47 11.81
N VAL A 193 14.57 -13.08 10.85
CA VAL A 193 14.31 -12.50 9.52
C VAL A 193 12.83 -12.23 9.38
N GLY A 194 12.47 -10.97 9.18
CA GLY A 194 11.09 -10.52 8.97
C GLY A 194 10.83 -9.96 7.58
N TYR A 195 9.55 -9.88 7.21
CA TYR A 195 8.98 -9.18 6.05
C TYR A 195 7.87 -8.28 6.56
N GLY A 196 8.01 -6.96 6.39
CA GLY A 196 7.06 -5.98 6.87
C GLY A 196 6.93 -4.78 5.95
N ASP A 197 6.20 -3.78 6.41
CA ASP A 197 6.02 -2.48 5.75
C ASP A 197 5.53 -2.60 4.30
N ALA A 198 4.46 -3.38 4.10
CA ALA A 198 3.93 -3.67 2.77
C ALA A 198 3.43 -2.39 2.05
N ALA A 199 3.84 -2.21 0.80
CA ALA A 199 3.28 -1.26 -0.15
C ALA A 199 2.75 -2.03 -1.37
N MET A 200 1.48 -1.83 -1.76
CA MET A 200 0.80 -2.73 -2.70
C MET A 200 0.12 -2.00 -3.87
N VAL A 201 0.14 -2.63 -5.05
CA VAL A 201 -0.66 -2.25 -6.22
C VAL A 201 -1.30 -3.51 -6.83
N ALA A 202 -2.54 -3.38 -7.28
CA ALA A 202 -3.14 -4.33 -8.20
C ALA A 202 -3.14 -3.72 -9.60
N ASP A 203 -2.64 -4.48 -10.59
CA ASP A 203 -2.51 -3.98 -11.95
C ASP A 203 -3.89 -3.80 -12.61
N ARG A 204 -4.06 -2.70 -13.32
CA ARG A 204 -5.33 -2.34 -13.96
C ARG A 204 -5.72 -3.26 -15.11
N ASP A 205 -4.75 -3.81 -15.83
CA ASP A 205 -4.96 -4.55 -17.09
C ASP A 205 -4.70 -6.06 -16.98
N SER A 206 -4.34 -6.55 -15.79
CA SER A 206 -4.12 -7.98 -15.53
C SER A 206 -4.56 -8.38 -14.12
N ASN A 207 -4.51 -9.67 -13.81
CA ASN A 207 -4.80 -10.18 -12.46
C ASN A 207 -3.57 -10.08 -11.52
N LYS A 208 -2.54 -9.32 -11.90
CA LYS A 208 -1.33 -9.22 -11.10
C LYS A 208 -1.55 -8.33 -9.89
N VAL A 209 -1.06 -8.77 -8.74
CA VAL A 209 -0.93 -7.94 -7.53
C VAL A 209 0.53 -7.96 -7.13
N VAL A 210 1.10 -6.78 -6.90
CA VAL A 210 2.50 -6.60 -6.53
C VAL A 210 2.59 -5.96 -5.17
N ILE A 211 3.40 -6.56 -4.30
CA ILE A 211 3.75 -6.03 -2.98
C ILE A 211 5.26 -5.77 -2.96
N LEU A 212 5.65 -4.57 -2.53
CA LEU A 212 6.99 -4.30 -2.03
C LEU A 212 6.98 -4.45 -0.52
N SER A 213 8.01 -5.10 0.03
CA SER A 213 8.17 -5.30 1.47
C SER A 213 9.62 -5.08 1.87
N ALA A 214 9.82 -4.36 2.96
CA ALA A 214 11.10 -4.36 3.65
C ALA A 214 11.32 -5.73 4.27
N TYR A 215 12.53 -6.28 4.17
CA TYR A 215 12.81 -7.60 4.71
C TYR A 215 14.26 -7.80 5.16
N GLY A 216 14.49 -8.85 5.95
CA GLY A 216 15.81 -9.22 6.44
C GLY A 216 15.89 -9.23 7.96
N ASP A 217 17.11 -9.27 8.48
CA ASP A 217 17.44 -9.23 9.91
C ASP A 217 17.87 -7.84 10.39
N LYS A 218 17.89 -6.85 9.50
CA LYS A 218 18.15 -5.45 9.83
C LYS A 218 16.87 -4.62 9.86
N GLY A 219 16.93 -3.52 10.60
CA GLY A 219 15.92 -2.49 10.66
C GLY A 219 16.37 -1.17 10.06
N TYR A 220 15.42 -0.32 9.68
CA TYR A 220 15.72 1.07 9.34
C TYR A 220 16.29 1.81 10.56
N TRP A 221 15.70 1.55 11.72
CA TRP A 221 16.19 1.97 13.03
C TRP A 221 16.01 0.81 14.00
N HIS A 222 16.88 0.72 15.00
CA HIS A 222 16.77 -0.27 16.06
C HIS A 222 17.51 0.20 17.32
N LYS A 223 17.04 -0.22 18.51
CA LYS A 223 17.66 0.12 19.81
C LYS A 223 19.04 -0.54 20.01
N VAL A 224 19.24 -1.69 19.38
CA VAL A 224 20.51 -2.43 19.32
C VAL A 224 21.22 -2.01 18.03
N PRO A 225 22.36 -1.27 18.10
CA PRO A 225 23.04 -0.71 16.94
C PRO A 225 23.40 -1.72 15.84
N GLU A 226 23.73 -2.96 16.22
CA GLU A 226 24.11 -4.04 15.31
C GLU A 226 22.98 -4.49 14.37
N TYR A 227 21.73 -4.18 14.73
CA TYR A 227 20.55 -4.51 13.92
C TYR A 227 20.11 -3.31 13.07
N VAL A 228 20.74 -2.14 13.21
CA VAL A 228 20.50 -1.01 12.32
C VAL A 228 21.18 -1.30 10.98
N SER A 229 20.43 -1.14 9.91
CA SER A 229 20.94 -1.34 8.55
C SER A 229 22.04 -0.35 8.18
N THR A 230 22.94 -0.81 7.32
CA THR A 230 24.01 -0.01 6.72
C THR A 230 24.05 -0.30 5.22
N ARG A 231 24.84 0.47 4.46
CA ARG A 231 25.03 0.19 3.03
C ARG A 231 25.54 -1.24 2.77
N GLN A 232 26.46 -1.72 3.59
CA GLN A 232 27.10 -3.04 3.42
C GLN A 232 26.22 -4.18 3.94
N ASP A 233 25.31 -3.88 4.85
CA ASP A 233 24.36 -4.81 5.43
C ASP A 233 22.97 -4.15 5.49
N PRO A 234 22.29 -4.03 4.33
CA PRO A 234 21.11 -3.19 4.19
C PRO A 234 19.85 -3.85 4.73
N LEU A 235 18.88 -3.01 5.12
CA LEU A 235 17.49 -3.41 5.14
C LEU A 235 17.10 -3.68 3.69
N ARG A 236 16.73 -4.93 3.40
CA ARG A 236 16.53 -5.41 2.05
C ARG A 236 15.12 -5.10 1.57
N ILE A 237 14.91 -5.16 0.25
CA ILE A 237 13.58 -5.00 -0.34
C ILE A 237 13.22 -6.25 -1.14
N ALA A 238 12.06 -6.81 -0.84
CA ALA A 238 11.47 -7.91 -1.56
C ALA A 238 10.31 -7.43 -2.44
N ARG A 239 10.19 -8.00 -3.63
CA ARG A 239 9.00 -7.93 -4.49
C ARG A 239 8.26 -9.26 -4.43
N LEU A 240 6.98 -9.22 -4.10
CA LEU A 240 6.09 -10.38 -4.12
C LEU A 240 5.05 -10.16 -5.22
N VAL A 241 4.79 -11.19 -6.02
CA VAL A 241 3.88 -11.13 -7.17
C VAL A 241 2.83 -12.22 -7.04
N SER A 242 1.57 -11.83 -7.14
CA SER A 242 0.45 -12.72 -7.42
C SER A 242 0.08 -12.61 -8.89
N ASN A 243 -0.40 -13.70 -9.50
CA ASN A 243 -0.95 -13.71 -10.86
C ASN A 243 -2.46 -14.04 -10.88
N ASP A 244 -3.07 -14.21 -9.71
CA ASP A 244 -4.44 -14.70 -9.55
C ASP A 244 -5.33 -13.73 -8.77
N GLY A 245 -4.98 -12.45 -8.70
CA GLY A 245 -5.78 -11.43 -8.00
C GLY A 245 -5.48 -11.33 -6.51
N GLY A 246 -4.30 -11.80 -6.06
CA GLY A 246 -3.83 -11.73 -4.69
C GLY A 246 -3.97 -13.03 -3.89
N TYR A 247 -4.66 -14.06 -4.40
CA TYR A 247 -4.95 -15.28 -3.62
C TYR A 247 -3.69 -16.07 -3.31
N THR A 248 -2.77 -16.18 -4.27
CA THR A 248 -1.47 -16.82 -4.07
C THR A 248 -0.35 -15.92 -4.56
N PHE A 249 0.80 -15.99 -3.88
CA PHE A 249 1.99 -15.23 -4.22
C PHE A 249 3.15 -16.17 -4.54
N GLU A 250 3.93 -15.78 -5.54
CA GLU A 250 5.21 -16.41 -5.85
C GLU A 250 6.22 -16.23 -4.70
N LYS A 251 7.34 -16.93 -4.80
CA LYS A 251 8.47 -16.72 -3.88
C LYS A 251 8.91 -15.24 -3.91
N PRO A 252 9.12 -14.59 -2.74
CA PRO A 252 9.66 -13.24 -2.67
C PRO A 252 10.97 -13.11 -3.45
N GLN A 253 11.02 -12.08 -4.29
CA GLN A 253 12.17 -11.74 -5.13
C GLN A 253 12.98 -10.66 -4.44
N ASP A 254 14.26 -10.92 -4.15
CA ASP A 254 15.16 -9.88 -3.65
C ASP A 254 15.47 -8.89 -4.77
N ILE A 255 15.06 -7.63 -4.60
CA ILE A 255 15.33 -6.52 -5.52
C ILE A 255 16.25 -5.46 -4.90
N THR A 256 16.94 -5.78 -3.81
CA THR A 256 17.76 -4.84 -3.03
C THR A 256 18.80 -4.15 -3.90
N GLN A 257 19.51 -4.90 -4.76
CA GLN A 257 20.51 -4.33 -5.65
C GLN A 257 19.88 -3.43 -6.73
N ASN A 258 18.67 -3.73 -7.19
CA ASN A 258 17.95 -2.89 -8.16
C ASN A 258 17.58 -1.53 -7.54
N ILE A 259 17.32 -1.47 -6.23
CA ILE A 259 16.97 -0.23 -5.54
C ILE A 259 18.21 0.51 -5.04
N TYR A 260 19.08 -0.12 -4.26
CA TYR A 260 20.30 0.50 -3.73
C TYR A 260 21.33 0.83 -4.84
N GLY A 261 21.21 0.20 -6.01
CA GLY A 261 22.00 0.52 -7.20
C GLY A 261 21.65 1.87 -7.83
N LEU A 262 20.48 2.44 -7.54
CA LEU A 262 20.04 3.72 -8.09
C LEU A 262 20.81 4.92 -7.51
N ASN A 263 21.30 4.79 -6.29
CA ASN A 263 22.09 5.82 -5.63
C ASN A 263 23.08 5.16 -4.66
N ASP A 264 24.37 5.35 -4.92
CA ASP A 264 25.46 4.75 -4.16
C ASP A 264 25.60 5.29 -2.72
N LYS A 265 24.95 6.42 -2.44
CA LYS A 265 24.96 7.04 -1.11
C LYS A 265 23.96 6.40 -0.16
N TRP A 266 22.85 5.83 -0.64
CA TRP A 266 21.78 5.32 0.22
C TRP A 266 22.26 4.23 1.18
N THR A 267 21.98 4.38 2.47
CA THR A 267 22.47 3.46 3.51
C THR A 267 21.40 2.58 4.13
N ARG A 268 20.17 3.09 4.24
CA ARG A 268 19.00 2.37 4.75
C ARG A 268 17.75 2.93 4.09
N LEU A 269 16.81 2.07 3.73
CA LEU A 269 15.58 2.51 3.09
C LEU A 269 14.48 1.44 3.12
N PHE A 270 13.25 1.88 2.88
CA PHE A 270 12.11 1.02 2.58
C PHE A 270 11.07 1.78 1.75
N ALA A 271 10.18 1.05 1.07
CA ALA A 271 9.03 1.63 0.39
C ALA A 271 7.96 2.00 1.43
N ALA A 272 7.44 3.23 1.38
CA ALA A 272 6.44 3.65 2.36
C ALA A 272 5.17 2.81 2.23
N SER A 273 4.74 2.25 3.36
CA SER A 273 3.66 1.27 3.40
C SER A 273 2.29 1.84 3.00
N GLY A 274 1.40 0.97 2.53
CA GLY A 274 0.05 1.30 2.11
C GLY A 274 -0.17 0.96 0.64
N ARG A 275 -0.39 1.98 -0.19
CA ARG A 275 -0.69 1.83 -1.61
C ARG A 275 0.46 2.34 -2.49
N ILE A 276 0.80 1.56 -3.51
CA ILE A 276 1.60 1.98 -4.65
C ILE A 276 0.65 2.58 -5.70
N MET A 277 0.98 3.77 -6.19
CA MET A 277 0.14 4.51 -7.13
C MET A 277 0.38 3.99 -8.55
N GLN A 278 -0.68 3.65 -9.29
CA GLN A 278 -0.59 3.33 -10.72
C GLN A 278 -1.12 4.47 -11.56
N SER A 279 -0.30 4.93 -12.52
CA SER A 279 -0.54 6.10 -13.34
C SER A 279 -1.89 6.06 -14.06
N ARG A 280 -2.55 7.21 -14.10
CA ARG A 280 -3.74 7.50 -14.91
C ARG A 280 -3.38 8.15 -16.24
N TYR A 281 -2.11 8.47 -16.49
CA TYR A 281 -1.66 9.19 -17.67
C TYR A 281 -0.58 8.45 -18.48
N VAL A 282 0.36 7.79 -17.81
CA VAL A 282 1.54 7.14 -18.40
C VAL A 282 1.33 5.64 -18.52
N LYS A 283 1.38 5.14 -19.75
CA LYS A 283 1.40 3.71 -20.05
C LYS A 283 2.58 3.39 -20.96
N THR A 284 3.39 2.41 -20.57
CA THR A 284 4.63 2.03 -21.25
C THR A 284 4.59 0.53 -21.48
N GLY A 285 4.60 0.10 -22.75
CA GLY A 285 4.41 -1.32 -23.08
C GLY A 285 3.07 -1.85 -22.56
N ASP A 286 3.12 -2.96 -21.82
CA ASP A 286 1.93 -3.64 -21.32
C ASP A 286 1.35 -2.97 -20.06
N TYR A 287 2.15 -2.23 -19.30
CA TYR A 287 1.77 -1.74 -17.97
C TYR A 287 1.61 -0.23 -17.91
N TYR A 288 0.68 0.21 -17.07
CA TYR A 288 0.69 1.58 -16.59
C TYR A 288 1.82 1.75 -15.60
N ARG A 289 2.54 2.88 -15.71
CA ARG A 289 3.64 3.20 -14.81
C ARG A 289 3.15 3.16 -13.36
N ILE A 290 3.92 2.53 -12.48
CA ILE A 290 3.68 2.57 -11.04
C ILE A 290 4.68 3.51 -10.37
N TYR A 291 4.26 4.16 -9.29
CA TYR A 291 5.09 5.02 -8.46
C TYR A 291 5.01 4.58 -7.00
N THR A 292 6.16 4.53 -6.35
CA THR A 292 6.28 4.30 -4.91
C THR A 292 7.18 5.36 -4.30
N SER A 293 6.90 5.74 -3.05
CA SER A 293 7.83 6.58 -2.31
C SER A 293 8.80 5.69 -1.51
N ILE A 294 10.04 6.13 -1.43
CA ILE A 294 11.07 5.53 -0.58
C ILE A 294 11.35 6.49 0.56
N LEU A 295 11.31 5.98 1.79
CA LEU A 295 11.94 6.63 2.93
C LEU A 295 13.38 6.15 2.98
N GLU A 296 14.30 7.08 2.79
CA GLU A 296 15.72 6.86 2.80
C GLU A 296 16.34 7.54 4.01
N GLY A 297 17.27 6.86 4.67
CA GLY A 297 17.93 7.37 5.85
C GLY A 297 19.44 7.45 5.66
N GLN A 298 19.99 8.56 6.14
CA GLN A 298 21.41 8.81 6.30
C GLN A 298 21.73 9.07 7.77
N PRO A 299 23.02 9.11 8.16
CA PRO A 299 23.42 9.53 9.51
C PRO A 299 22.91 10.94 9.90
N ASP A 300 22.70 11.82 8.93
CA ASP A 300 22.35 13.24 9.11
C ASP A 300 20.86 13.56 8.85
N GLY A 301 20.04 12.60 8.40
CA GLY A 301 18.61 12.84 8.24
C GLY A 301 17.86 11.78 7.44
N ASN A 302 16.56 11.98 7.34
CA ASN A 302 15.65 11.19 6.52
C ASN A 302 15.31 11.97 5.24
N ASN A 303 15.14 11.27 4.12
CA ASN A 303 14.84 11.84 2.82
C ASN A 303 13.74 11.02 2.14
N ASN A 304 12.92 11.68 1.32
CA ASN A 304 12.04 10.96 0.41
C ASN A 304 12.52 11.02 -1.02
N TYR A 305 12.39 9.90 -1.71
CA TYR A 305 12.50 9.80 -3.16
C TYR A 305 11.21 9.19 -3.71
N VAL A 306 10.88 9.48 -4.96
CA VAL A 306 9.85 8.73 -5.69
C VAL A 306 10.55 7.86 -6.70
N LEU A 307 10.25 6.57 -6.68
CA LEU A 307 10.67 5.65 -7.72
C LEU A 307 9.49 5.35 -8.63
N TYR A 308 9.79 5.09 -9.90
CA TYR A 308 8.81 4.60 -10.85
C TYR A 308 9.28 3.32 -11.54
N SER A 309 8.31 2.53 -12.00
CA SER A 309 8.53 1.33 -12.80
C SER A 309 7.51 1.26 -13.93
N ASP A 310 7.98 0.88 -15.11
CA ASP A 310 7.18 0.67 -16.33
C ASP A 310 6.92 -0.82 -16.62
N ASP A 311 7.38 -1.73 -15.75
CA ASP A 311 7.29 -3.19 -15.88
C ASP A 311 6.76 -3.86 -14.60
N LEU A 312 5.90 -3.12 -13.89
CA LEU A 312 5.22 -3.58 -12.68
C LEU A 312 6.19 -4.01 -11.55
N GLY A 313 7.30 -3.30 -11.45
CA GLY A 313 8.26 -3.37 -10.34
C GLY A 313 9.44 -4.33 -10.56
N GLU A 314 9.64 -4.84 -11.78
CA GLU A 314 10.84 -5.64 -12.09
C GLU A 314 12.10 -4.75 -12.10
N HIS A 315 12.00 -3.58 -12.74
CA HIS A 315 13.02 -2.55 -12.74
C HIS A 315 12.45 -1.21 -12.25
N TRP A 316 13.30 -0.46 -11.56
CA TRP A 316 12.94 0.82 -10.95
C TRP A 316 13.89 1.92 -11.41
N ASN A 317 13.37 3.15 -11.49
CA ASN A 317 14.12 4.35 -11.78
C ASN A 317 13.74 5.44 -10.77
N ILE A 318 14.65 6.39 -10.50
CA ILE A 318 14.33 7.57 -9.71
C ILE A 318 13.50 8.53 -10.58
N LEU A 319 12.38 9.03 -10.06
CA LEU A 319 11.62 10.09 -10.72
C LEU A 319 12.32 11.43 -10.48
N GLY A 320 12.86 12.03 -11.54
CA GLY A 320 13.71 13.22 -11.45
C GLY A 320 15.18 12.85 -11.38
N ASP A 321 15.95 13.60 -10.58
CA ASP A 321 17.37 13.34 -10.39
C ASP A 321 17.64 12.71 -9.01
N ALA A 322 18.92 12.58 -8.65
CA ALA A 322 19.33 11.99 -7.37
C ALA A 322 19.16 12.92 -6.15
N HIS A 323 18.55 14.10 -6.29
CA HIS A 323 18.23 14.97 -5.16
C HIS A 323 16.88 14.58 -4.53
N SER A 324 16.84 14.61 -3.21
CA SER A 324 15.61 14.35 -2.45
C SER A 324 14.56 15.43 -2.72
N PRO A 325 13.37 15.11 -3.27
CA PRO A 325 12.26 16.05 -3.36
C PRO A 325 11.73 16.52 -2.00
N VAL A 326 11.89 15.72 -0.94
CA VAL A 326 11.51 16.12 0.42
C VAL A 326 12.64 15.75 1.38
N PRO A 327 13.61 16.65 1.63
CA PRO A 327 14.60 16.46 2.66
C PRO A 327 13.95 16.58 4.05
N ASN A 328 14.46 15.84 5.02
CA ASN A 328 13.89 15.71 6.38
C ASN A 328 12.43 15.20 6.37
N GLY A 329 12.10 14.37 5.39
CA GLY A 329 10.80 13.70 5.27
C GLY A 329 10.70 12.42 6.10
N ASP A 330 9.55 11.78 6.04
CA ASP A 330 9.29 10.45 6.61
C ASP A 330 8.37 9.67 5.64
N GLU A 331 7.66 8.62 6.05
CA GLU A 331 6.80 7.83 5.16
C GLU A 331 5.85 8.71 4.31
N ALA A 332 5.81 8.49 3.00
CA ALA A 332 5.13 9.40 2.08
C ALA A 332 4.17 8.67 1.13
N LYS A 333 3.18 9.40 0.61
CA LYS A 333 2.28 8.91 -0.45
C LYS A 333 2.49 9.67 -1.74
N VAL A 334 2.17 9.04 -2.86
CA VAL A 334 2.34 9.60 -4.19
C VAL A 334 0.98 9.62 -4.89
N GLU A 335 0.65 10.75 -5.51
CA GLU A 335 -0.54 10.88 -6.34
C GLU A 335 -0.27 11.70 -7.60
N GLU A 336 -1.08 11.46 -8.63
CA GLU A 336 -1.06 12.30 -9.83
C GLU A 336 -2.09 13.43 -9.71
N LEU A 337 -1.68 14.64 -10.08
CA LEU A 337 -2.55 15.81 -10.17
C LEU A 337 -3.35 15.78 -11.49
N PRO A 338 -4.46 16.54 -11.61
CA PRO A 338 -5.32 16.54 -12.81
C PRO A 338 -4.61 16.90 -14.12
N ASN A 339 -3.45 17.55 -14.03
CA ASN A 339 -2.64 17.96 -15.16
C ASN A 339 -1.55 16.93 -15.55
N GLY A 340 -1.43 15.82 -14.82
CA GLY A 340 -0.41 14.78 -15.02
C GLY A 340 0.89 14.95 -14.25
N ASN A 341 1.04 16.01 -13.46
CA ASN A 341 2.17 16.15 -12.53
C ASN A 341 2.05 15.13 -11.39
N VAL A 342 3.19 14.75 -10.80
CA VAL A 342 3.24 13.79 -9.68
C VAL A 342 3.50 14.55 -8.39
N ALA A 343 2.67 14.39 -7.38
CA ALA A 343 2.82 15.00 -6.06
C ALA A 343 3.21 13.95 -5.02
N ILE A 344 4.14 14.30 -4.14
CA ILE A 344 4.52 13.51 -2.97
C ILE A 344 4.00 14.18 -1.70
N PHE A 345 3.46 13.39 -0.76
CA PHE A 345 2.88 13.84 0.51
C PHE A 345 3.59 13.12 1.66
N SER A 346 4.65 13.74 2.17
CA SER A 346 5.47 13.19 3.25
C SER A 346 4.86 13.44 4.62
N ARG A 347 4.94 12.43 5.47
CA ARG A 347 4.50 12.45 6.86
C ARG A 347 5.22 13.55 7.65
N THR A 348 4.46 14.34 8.37
CA THR A 348 4.96 15.26 9.40
C THR A 348 3.90 15.43 10.49
N ALA A 349 4.28 15.98 11.65
CA ALA A 349 3.31 16.33 12.67
C ALA A 349 2.38 17.44 12.18
N ALA A 350 1.10 17.31 12.52
CA ALA A 350 0.03 18.22 12.15
C ALA A 350 -0.13 18.47 10.64
N GLY A 351 0.12 17.48 9.78
CA GLY A 351 -0.18 17.58 8.34
C GLY A 351 0.79 16.84 7.43
N ARG A 352 1.19 17.46 6.31
CA ARG A 352 2.08 16.86 5.29
C ARG A 352 3.12 17.86 4.79
N ILE A 353 4.28 17.37 4.36
CA ILE A 353 5.22 18.11 3.53
C ILE A 353 5.00 17.65 2.09
N VAL A 354 4.79 18.58 1.18
CA VAL A 354 4.35 18.34 -0.19
C VAL A 354 5.36 18.89 -1.18
N ASN A 355 5.71 18.11 -2.20
CA ASN A 355 6.43 18.61 -3.37
C ASN A 355 5.76 18.07 -4.64
N VAL A 356 5.96 18.74 -5.78
CA VAL A 356 5.39 18.34 -7.06
C VAL A 356 6.49 18.23 -8.13
N PHE A 357 6.44 17.13 -8.86
CA PHE A 357 7.23 16.84 -10.04
C PHE A 357 6.46 17.25 -11.29
N THR A 358 7.11 18.02 -12.15
CA THR A 358 6.56 18.40 -13.46
C THR A 358 7.36 17.71 -14.57
N TYR A 359 6.66 16.93 -15.39
CA TYR A 359 7.23 16.32 -16.60
C TYR A 359 7.65 17.39 -17.62
N ASP A 360 8.76 17.14 -18.35
CA ASP A 360 9.05 17.90 -19.56
C ASP A 360 8.02 17.56 -20.63
N LYS A 361 7.17 18.52 -20.98
CA LYS A 361 6.11 18.34 -22.00
C LYS A 361 6.63 17.98 -23.39
N LYS A 362 7.91 18.24 -23.66
CA LYS A 362 8.58 17.87 -24.92
C LYS A 362 8.97 16.40 -24.93
N ASP A 363 9.21 15.80 -23.78
CA ASP A 363 9.51 14.38 -23.68
C ASP A 363 8.21 13.55 -23.76
N LYS A 364 8.14 12.68 -24.76
CA LYS A 364 6.99 11.78 -24.98
C LYS A 364 7.17 10.42 -24.32
N GLN A 365 8.35 10.16 -23.76
CA GLN A 365 8.66 8.93 -23.03
C GLN A 365 8.49 9.10 -21.52
N PHE A 366 8.14 10.30 -21.04
CA PHE A 366 7.98 10.61 -19.62
C PHE A 366 9.22 10.22 -18.79
N ALA A 367 10.41 10.31 -19.37
CA ALA A 367 11.68 10.01 -18.74
C ALA A 367 12.29 11.23 -18.05
N THR A 368 11.91 12.45 -18.46
CA THR A 368 12.49 13.70 -17.93
C THR A 368 11.45 14.63 -17.29
N GLY A 369 11.92 15.45 -16.36
CA GLY A 369 11.15 16.45 -15.63
C GLY A 369 11.92 16.93 -14.41
N THR A 370 11.27 17.75 -13.58
CA THR A 370 11.91 18.36 -12.41
C THR A 370 10.97 18.44 -11.23
N TRP A 371 11.49 18.17 -10.03
CA TRP A 371 10.86 18.56 -8.78
C TRP A 371 10.96 20.06 -8.56
N GLU A 372 10.02 20.65 -7.82
CA GLU A 372 10.21 22.02 -7.35
C GLU A 372 11.37 22.10 -6.37
N ALA A 373 12.05 23.24 -6.37
CA ALA A 373 13.27 23.43 -5.60
C ALA A 373 13.05 23.36 -4.08
N GLN A 374 11.84 23.64 -3.60
CA GLN A 374 11.50 23.64 -2.18
C GLN A 374 10.12 23.00 -1.98
N PRO A 375 9.96 22.08 -1.02
CA PRO A 375 8.66 21.56 -0.65
C PRO A 375 7.85 22.58 0.18
N GLU A 376 6.54 22.39 0.22
CA GLU A 376 5.58 23.20 0.99
C GLU A 376 4.99 22.38 2.14
N LYS A 377 4.75 22.99 3.31
CA LYS A 377 4.04 22.32 4.41
C LYS A 377 2.56 22.68 4.37
N ILE A 378 1.71 21.67 4.48
CA ILE A 378 0.28 21.84 4.78
C ILE A 378 0.00 21.42 6.22
N THR A 379 -0.81 22.22 6.93
CA THR A 379 -1.33 21.89 8.25
C THR A 379 -2.73 21.31 8.15
N LEU A 380 -2.93 20.09 8.67
CA LEU A 380 -4.22 19.40 8.67
C LEU A 380 -4.47 18.84 10.08
N GLY A 381 -5.33 19.52 10.84
CA GLY A 381 -5.59 19.19 12.24
C GLY A 381 -4.37 19.41 13.14
N ASN A 382 -4.34 18.72 14.28
CA ASN A 382 -3.30 18.86 15.31
C ASN A 382 -2.85 17.47 15.84
N GLY A 383 -2.83 16.46 14.97
CA GLY A 383 -2.39 15.11 15.32
C GLY A 383 -0.87 14.94 15.28
N GLY A 384 -0.40 13.81 15.81
CA GLY A 384 1.00 13.40 15.76
C GLY A 384 1.45 12.96 14.37
N SER A 385 2.76 12.94 14.15
CA SER A 385 3.35 12.44 12.89
C SER A 385 3.00 10.96 12.68
N THR A 386 2.26 10.65 11.61
CA THR A 386 1.80 9.29 11.27
C THR A 386 1.58 9.11 9.78
N ASN A 387 1.85 7.90 9.26
CA ASN A 387 1.47 7.50 7.91
C ASN A 387 -0.05 7.63 7.73
N GLY A 388 -0.48 7.98 6.52
CA GLY A 388 -1.88 8.08 6.13
C GLY A 388 -1.98 8.23 4.63
N GLU A 389 -3.12 7.92 4.03
CA GLU A 389 -3.28 7.85 2.59
C GLU A 389 -3.51 9.20 1.95
N THR A 390 -3.07 9.30 0.70
CA THR A 390 -3.48 10.35 -0.22
C THR A 390 -4.11 9.69 -1.44
N LEU A 391 -5.34 10.08 -1.77
CA LEU A 391 -6.10 9.48 -2.87
C LEU A 391 -6.81 10.57 -3.67
N VAL A 392 -6.64 10.54 -5.00
CA VAL A 392 -7.42 11.39 -5.91
C VAL A 392 -8.57 10.59 -6.50
N VAL A 393 -9.81 11.09 -6.36
CA VAL A 393 -11.02 10.47 -6.91
C VAL A 393 -11.74 11.39 -7.90
N TYR A 394 -12.58 10.82 -8.77
CA TYR A 394 -13.46 11.59 -9.64
C TYR A 394 -14.77 11.89 -8.91
N ALA A 395 -15.08 13.18 -8.74
CA ALA A 395 -16.20 13.63 -7.94
C ALA A 395 -17.13 14.56 -8.70
N LYS A 396 -18.39 14.59 -8.28
CA LYS A 396 -19.39 15.58 -8.68
C LYS A 396 -19.83 16.37 -7.47
N ASN A 397 -19.74 17.68 -7.54
CA ASN A 397 -20.27 18.57 -6.53
C ASN A 397 -21.80 18.60 -6.62
N LEU A 398 -22.49 18.25 -5.54
CA LEU A 398 -23.95 18.14 -5.50
C LEU A 398 -24.66 19.50 -5.43
N LYS A 399 -23.96 20.58 -5.07
CA LYS A 399 -24.51 21.94 -5.06
C LYS A 399 -24.42 22.61 -6.42
N THR A 400 -23.27 22.47 -7.09
CA THR A 400 -23.00 23.16 -8.38
C THR A 400 -23.22 22.28 -9.60
N ASN A 401 -23.36 20.96 -9.42
CA ASN A 401 -23.36 19.94 -10.48
C ASN A 401 -22.07 19.91 -11.33
N GLN A 402 -20.99 20.51 -10.84
CA GLN A 402 -19.69 20.48 -11.52
C GLN A 402 -18.91 19.22 -11.16
N TYR A 403 -18.19 18.69 -12.15
CA TYR A 403 -17.30 17.55 -11.99
C TYR A 403 -15.87 18.03 -11.75
N THR A 404 -15.12 17.32 -10.92
CA THR A 404 -13.78 17.69 -10.48
C THR A 404 -13.01 16.47 -10.00
N HIS A 405 -11.70 16.59 -9.84
CA HIS A 405 -10.91 15.67 -9.05
C HIS A 405 -10.98 16.09 -7.58
N LEU A 406 -11.18 15.15 -6.67
CA LEU A 406 -11.18 15.42 -5.24
C LEU A 406 -9.99 14.71 -4.60
N LEU A 407 -9.14 15.48 -3.94
CA LEU A 407 -8.02 14.99 -3.15
C LEU A 407 -8.52 14.64 -1.75
N LEU A 408 -8.27 13.41 -1.32
CA LEU A 408 -8.54 12.91 0.02
C LEU A 408 -7.22 12.69 0.74
N GLN A 409 -7.15 13.11 2.00
CA GLN A 409 -5.96 12.93 2.84
C GLN A 409 -6.38 12.38 4.21
N SER A 410 -5.95 11.15 4.53
CA SER A 410 -6.13 10.60 5.87
C SER A 410 -4.92 10.84 6.77
N LEU A 411 -5.21 11.10 8.05
CA LEU A 411 -4.24 11.19 9.14
C LEU A 411 -4.95 11.29 10.50
N PRO A 412 -4.26 10.98 11.61
CA PRO A 412 -4.68 11.38 12.96
C PRO A 412 -4.69 12.90 13.12
N THR A 413 -5.62 13.43 13.91
CA THR A 413 -5.89 14.88 13.98
C THR A 413 -5.96 15.45 15.40
N ILE A 414 -5.86 14.61 16.43
CA ILE A 414 -6.18 14.97 17.82
C ILE A 414 -4.92 14.94 18.71
N ASP A 415 -4.84 15.88 19.67
CA ASP A 415 -3.96 15.88 20.84
C ASP A 415 -2.44 15.68 20.59
N LYS A 416 -1.93 16.05 19.41
CA LYS A 416 -0.52 15.86 19.01
C LYS A 416 -0.07 14.40 19.10
N SER A 417 -1.00 13.46 19.06
CA SER A 417 -0.77 12.02 19.19
C SER A 417 -1.39 11.24 18.03
N ARG A 418 -1.22 9.91 18.03
CA ARG A 418 -1.86 9.01 17.07
C ARG A 418 -3.30 8.72 17.48
N LYS A 419 -4.14 9.74 17.36
CA LYS A 419 -5.54 9.73 17.78
C LYS A 419 -6.41 10.54 16.80
N GLY A 420 -7.65 10.12 16.61
CA GLY A 420 -8.59 10.90 15.81
C GLY A 420 -8.37 10.77 14.31
N VAL A 421 -8.14 9.55 13.79
CA VAL A 421 -7.99 9.36 12.34
C VAL A 421 -9.27 9.79 11.62
N GLY A 422 -9.09 10.57 10.56
CA GLY A 422 -10.16 11.01 9.69
C GLY A 422 -9.62 11.37 8.32
N ILE A 423 -10.50 11.89 7.46
CA ILE A 423 -10.21 12.22 6.08
C ILE A 423 -10.52 13.71 5.86
N TYR A 424 -9.50 14.48 5.50
CA TYR A 424 -9.68 15.80 4.90
C TYR A 424 -9.92 15.68 3.40
N TYR A 425 -10.63 16.63 2.82
CA TYR A 425 -10.82 16.69 1.37
C TYR A 425 -10.67 18.09 0.78
N LYS A 426 -10.21 18.15 -0.47
CA LYS A 426 -10.08 19.38 -1.26
C LYS A 426 -10.34 19.10 -2.75
N ALA A 427 -11.08 19.98 -3.41
CA ALA A 427 -11.23 19.93 -4.86
C ALA A 427 -9.95 20.39 -5.56
N LEU A 428 -9.57 19.66 -6.62
CA LEU A 428 -8.45 19.98 -7.49
C LEU A 428 -8.96 20.39 -8.88
N SER A 429 -8.24 21.31 -9.47
CA SER A 429 -8.43 21.84 -10.80
C SER A 429 -7.21 21.53 -11.67
N ALA A 430 -7.37 21.63 -12.99
CA ALA A 430 -6.24 21.49 -13.92
C ALA A 430 -5.18 22.61 -13.76
N SER A 431 -5.49 23.69 -13.04
CA SER A 431 -4.54 24.74 -12.69
C SER A 431 -3.68 24.41 -11.47
N ASP A 432 -4.09 23.47 -10.61
CA ASP A 432 -3.31 23.07 -9.44
C ASP A 432 -2.13 22.21 -9.88
N LYS A 433 -0.97 22.83 -10.03
CA LYS A 433 0.21 22.21 -10.68
C LYS A 433 1.49 22.31 -9.86
N THR A 434 1.48 23.10 -8.78
CA THR A 434 2.61 23.30 -7.86
C THR A 434 2.27 22.83 -6.46
N ALA A 435 3.28 22.62 -5.62
CA ALA A 435 3.14 22.28 -4.21
C ALA A 435 2.30 23.34 -3.50
N LYS A 436 2.50 24.63 -3.81
CA LYS A 436 1.73 25.73 -3.24
C LYS A 436 0.25 25.66 -3.63
N ASP A 437 -0.06 25.33 -4.89
CA ASP A 437 -1.44 25.15 -5.32
C ASP A 437 -2.10 24.00 -4.57
N VAL A 438 -1.38 22.88 -4.39
CA VAL A 438 -1.88 21.69 -3.67
C VAL A 438 -2.09 21.95 -2.19
N THR A 439 -1.18 22.68 -1.52
CA THR A 439 -1.25 22.96 -0.07
C THR A 439 -2.17 24.11 0.32
N SER A 440 -2.52 25.01 -0.61
CA SER A 440 -3.40 26.15 -0.35
C SER A 440 -4.89 25.80 -0.41
N GLY A 441 -5.77 26.62 0.18
CA GLY A 441 -7.22 26.52 -0.05
C GLY A 441 -7.94 25.33 0.59
N TRP A 442 -7.36 24.72 1.62
CA TRP A 442 -8.03 23.71 2.44
C TRP A 442 -8.99 24.38 3.43
N ASP A 443 -10.21 23.87 3.54
CA ASP A 443 -11.19 24.29 4.55
C ASP A 443 -11.10 23.34 5.74
N PRO A 444 -10.86 23.82 6.98
CA PRO A 444 -10.81 22.96 8.15
C PRO A 444 -12.12 22.21 8.44
N ASN A 445 -13.25 22.68 7.90
CA ASN A 445 -14.55 22.00 8.01
C ASN A 445 -14.76 20.92 6.93
N HIS A 446 -13.89 20.84 5.93
CA HIS A 446 -13.88 19.76 4.94
C HIS A 446 -13.14 18.54 5.49
N PHE A 447 -13.72 17.97 6.56
CA PHE A 447 -13.15 16.89 7.33
C PHE A 447 -14.24 15.92 7.79
N TYR A 448 -13.92 14.63 7.74
CA TYR A 448 -14.74 13.56 8.31
C TYR A 448 -13.92 12.74 9.31
N LEU A 449 -14.33 12.78 10.58
CA LEU A 449 -13.72 11.99 11.65
C LEU A 449 -14.22 10.55 11.56
N ILE A 450 -13.31 9.59 11.49
CA ILE A 450 -13.64 8.16 11.40
C ILE A 450 -13.63 7.56 12.81
N GLN A 451 -12.48 7.56 13.46
CA GLN A 451 -12.29 7.04 14.82
C GLN A 451 -11.72 8.14 15.70
N LYS A 452 -12.42 8.49 16.78
CA LYS A 452 -12.01 9.52 17.75
C LYS A 452 -10.90 9.05 18.68
N GLY A 453 -10.85 7.75 18.94
CA GLY A 453 -9.91 7.08 19.81
C GLY A 453 -8.50 6.96 19.23
N GLU A 454 -7.73 6.07 19.83
CA GLU A 454 -6.34 5.79 19.43
C GLU A 454 -6.35 5.14 18.05
N SER A 455 -5.59 5.73 17.13
CA SER A 455 -5.60 5.33 15.74
C SER A 455 -4.32 5.78 15.06
N ALA A 456 -3.67 4.89 14.32
CA ALA A 456 -2.37 5.15 13.74
C ALA A 456 -2.40 5.12 12.21
N TYR A 457 -1.80 4.11 11.59
CA TYR A 457 -1.60 4.08 10.14
C TYR A 457 -2.96 3.89 9.45
N SER A 458 -3.10 4.47 8.26
CA SER A 458 -4.28 4.29 7.42
C SER A 458 -3.93 4.26 5.94
N THR A 459 -4.71 3.49 5.20
CA THR A 459 -4.66 3.36 3.74
C THR A 459 -6.09 3.31 3.17
N MET A 460 -6.26 3.59 1.89
CA MET A 460 -7.57 3.51 1.23
C MET A 460 -7.47 3.19 -0.26
N THR A 461 -8.54 2.60 -0.80
CA THR A 461 -8.70 2.28 -2.23
C THR A 461 -10.14 2.57 -2.68
N VAL A 462 -10.34 2.85 -3.96
CA VAL A 462 -11.68 2.94 -4.57
C VAL A 462 -12.21 1.53 -4.82
N LEU A 463 -13.47 1.28 -4.53
CA LEU A 463 -14.16 0.00 -4.74
C LEU A 463 -14.99 0.05 -6.03
N LYS A 464 -15.29 -1.11 -6.65
CA LYS A 464 -16.03 -1.15 -7.93
C LYS A 464 -17.41 -0.49 -7.88
N ASN A 465 -18.04 -0.46 -6.71
CA ASN A 465 -19.33 0.21 -6.49
C ASN A 465 -19.21 1.74 -6.32
N GLY A 466 -18.01 2.33 -6.38
CA GLY A 466 -17.78 3.75 -6.14
C GLY A 466 -17.63 4.12 -4.66
N ASN A 467 -17.66 3.18 -3.73
CA ASN A 467 -17.29 3.49 -2.35
C ASN A 467 -15.76 3.48 -2.18
N ILE A 468 -15.30 3.94 -1.02
CA ILE A 468 -13.90 3.93 -0.60
C ILE A 468 -13.77 2.86 0.49
N GLY A 469 -12.90 1.88 0.24
CA GLY A 469 -12.45 0.94 1.25
C GLY A 469 -11.34 1.60 2.06
N PHE A 470 -11.55 1.72 3.37
CA PHE A 470 -10.64 2.38 4.30
C PHE A 470 -10.12 1.35 5.32
N LEU A 471 -8.80 1.14 5.34
CA LEU A 471 -8.14 0.19 6.21
C LEU A 471 -7.22 0.95 7.17
N TYR A 472 -7.36 0.73 8.47
CA TYR A 472 -6.62 1.52 9.46
C TYR A 472 -6.33 0.74 10.74
N GLU A 473 -5.36 1.26 11.48
CA GLU A 473 -5.00 0.79 12.81
C GLU A 473 -5.87 1.48 13.85
N ASP A 474 -6.58 0.70 14.65
CA ASP A 474 -7.46 1.14 15.74
C ASP A 474 -7.02 0.47 17.05
N LYS A 475 -7.40 1.06 18.19
CA LYS A 475 -7.24 0.49 19.54
C LYS A 475 -5.82 -0.03 19.83
N ILE A 476 -5.02 0.80 20.48
CA ILE A 476 -3.68 0.38 20.91
C ILE A 476 -3.71 -0.47 22.18
N PHE A 477 -3.08 -1.66 22.15
CA PHE A 477 -2.77 -2.47 23.32
C PHE A 477 -1.36 -3.04 23.20
N ASN A 478 -0.48 -2.73 24.16
CA ASN A 478 0.95 -3.11 24.14
C ASN A 478 1.65 -2.83 22.80
N LEU A 479 1.37 -1.67 22.19
CA LEU A 479 1.88 -1.26 20.86
C LEU A 479 1.31 -2.04 19.65
N GLY A 480 0.44 -3.02 19.87
CA GLY A 480 -0.37 -3.61 18.81
C GLY A 480 -1.66 -2.86 18.57
N TYR A 481 -2.23 -3.06 17.39
CA TYR A 481 -3.49 -2.48 16.98
C TYR A 481 -4.42 -3.58 16.48
N ASP A 482 -5.72 -3.32 16.59
CA ASP A 482 -6.68 -4.00 15.73
C ASP A 482 -6.58 -3.38 14.33
N ILE A 483 -6.66 -4.19 13.29
CA ILE A 483 -6.76 -3.69 11.92
C ILE A 483 -8.22 -3.69 11.50
N GLN A 484 -8.75 -2.49 11.28
CA GLN A 484 -10.15 -2.25 10.99
C GLN A 484 -10.35 -1.89 9.52
N TYR A 485 -11.45 -2.39 8.95
CA TYR A 485 -11.92 -2.05 7.61
C TYR A 485 -13.29 -1.37 7.66
N LEU A 486 -13.45 -0.32 6.85
CA LEU A 486 -14.69 0.41 6.66
C LEU A 486 -14.94 0.65 5.17
N THR A 487 -16.20 0.54 4.76
CA THR A 487 -16.65 1.01 3.45
C THR A 487 -17.35 2.37 3.61
N LEU A 488 -16.80 3.41 3.03
CA LEU A 488 -17.30 4.78 3.12
C LEU A 488 -17.69 5.30 1.74
N ASN A 489 -18.90 5.84 1.58
CA ASN A 489 -19.24 6.55 0.35
C ASN A 489 -18.74 8.01 0.40
N LEU A 490 -18.47 8.61 -0.76
CA LEU A 490 -17.92 9.97 -0.83
C LEU A 490 -18.88 11.03 -0.25
N LYS A 491 -20.19 10.77 -0.31
CA LYS A 491 -21.22 11.65 0.24
C LYS A 491 -21.13 11.74 1.76
N THR A 492 -20.82 10.64 2.44
CA THR A 492 -20.57 10.60 3.88
C THR A 492 -19.31 11.38 4.23
N ILE A 493 -18.18 11.09 3.56
CA ILE A 493 -16.89 11.76 3.80
C ILE A 493 -17.01 13.28 3.62
N THR A 494 -17.85 13.72 2.69
CA THR A 494 -17.97 15.14 2.32
C THR A 494 -19.22 15.82 2.88
N ASN A 495 -19.89 15.20 3.86
CA ASN A 495 -21.11 15.72 4.49
C ASN A 495 -22.18 16.18 3.46
N GLY A 496 -22.34 15.39 2.39
CA GLY A 496 -23.31 15.66 1.32
C GLY A 496 -22.85 16.61 0.23
N LEU A 497 -21.60 17.08 0.24
CA LEU A 497 -21.11 18.05 -0.76
C LEU A 497 -20.73 17.40 -2.08
N TYR A 498 -20.16 16.20 -2.05
CA TYR A 498 -19.70 15.47 -3.24
C TYR A 498 -20.25 14.05 -3.28
N GLU A 499 -20.44 13.52 -4.48
CA GLU A 499 -20.61 12.10 -4.75
C GLU A 499 -19.55 11.64 -5.76
N MET A 500 -19.28 10.33 -5.84
CA MET A 500 -18.42 9.82 -6.92
C MET A 500 -19.05 10.13 -8.26
N ALA A 501 -18.22 10.59 -9.20
CA ALA A 501 -18.68 10.91 -10.55
C ALA A 501 -19.07 9.67 -11.35
N TYR A 502 -18.43 8.52 -11.07
CA TYR A 502 -18.61 7.26 -11.79
C TYR A 502 -18.48 6.07 -10.82
N THR A 503 -19.21 5.00 -11.10
CA THR A 503 -18.94 3.65 -10.56
C THR A 503 -17.92 2.94 -11.46
N GLY A 504 -17.32 1.87 -10.96
CA GLY A 504 -16.23 1.14 -11.60
C GLY A 504 -14.84 1.61 -11.14
N LEU A 505 -13.80 1.02 -11.73
CA LEU A 505 -12.39 1.26 -11.38
C LEU A 505 -11.56 1.80 -12.54
N GLY A 506 -12.15 1.95 -13.72
CA GLY A 506 -11.44 2.34 -14.93
C GLY A 506 -10.53 1.25 -15.51
N THR A 507 -10.74 -0.01 -15.08
CA THR A 507 -10.00 -1.19 -15.56
C THR A 507 -10.72 -1.80 -16.78
N GLN A 508 -10.07 -2.71 -17.50
CA GLN A 508 -10.74 -3.42 -18.60
C GLN A 508 -11.91 -4.28 -18.12
N GLN A 509 -11.79 -4.90 -16.94
CA GLN A 509 -12.83 -5.77 -16.36
C GLN A 509 -13.93 -4.97 -15.65
N THR A 510 -13.59 -3.79 -15.13
CA THR A 510 -14.48 -2.90 -14.37
C THR A 510 -14.30 -1.45 -14.84
N PRO A 511 -14.74 -1.11 -16.08
CA PRO A 511 -14.60 0.24 -16.62
C PRO A 511 -15.44 1.25 -15.85
N PHE A 512 -15.08 2.54 -15.92
CA PHE A 512 -15.92 3.60 -15.38
C PHE A 512 -17.22 3.72 -16.19
N VAL A 513 -18.37 3.69 -15.51
CA VAL A 513 -19.69 3.65 -16.17
C VAL A 513 -20.25 5.06 -16.37
N ILE A 514 -20.58 5.39 -17.62
CA ILE A 514 -21.24 6.62 -18.02
C ILE A 514 -22.73 6.32 -18.22
N GLU A 515 -23.57 6.92 -17.37
CA GLU A 515 -25.01 6.68 -17.27
C GLU A 515 -25.83 7.84 -17.84
N ASN A 516 -25.23 9.03 -17.99
CA ASN A 516 -25.94 10.21 -18.48
C ASN A 516 -25.04 11.17 -19.27
N LYS A 517 -25.68 12.12 -19.96
CA LYS A 517 -25.00 13.11 -20.81
C LYS A 517 -24.05 14.04 -20.02
N ALA A 518 -24.34 14.33 -18.75
CA ALA A 518 -23.46 15.17 -17.94
C ALA A 518 -22.14 14.46 -17.60
N GLN A 519 -22.21 13.17 -17.27
CA GLN A 519 -21.03 12.31 -17.09
C GLN A 519 -20.23 12.15 -18.39
N GLN A 520 -20.91 12.01 -19.55
CA GLN A 520 -20.23 11.98 -20.85
C GLN A 520 -19.49 13.30 -21.13
N ASN A 521 -20.15 14.44 -20.90
CA ASN A 521 -19.50 15.75 -21.05
C ASN A 521 -18.31 15.92 -20.09
N ALA A 522 -18.43 15.46 -18.84
CA ALA A 522 -17.35 15.54 -17.87
C ALA A 522 -16.14 14.69 -18.29
N LYS A 523 -16.37 13.49 -18.84
CA LYS A 523 -15.33 12.65 -19.44
C LYS A 523 -14.59 13.40 -20.55
N GLU A 524 -15.31 14.10 -21.43
CA GLU A 524 -14.72 14.81 -22.58
C GLU A 524 -14.08 16.17 -22.24
N THR A 525 -14.34 16.70 -21.04
CA THR A 525 -13.88 18.05 -20.65
C THR A 525 -12.94 18.02 -19.45
N VAL A 526 -13.41 17.54 -18.30
CA VAL A 526 -12.69 17.51 -17.02
C VAL A 526 -11.69 16.35 -16.98
N PHE A 527 -12.13 15.17 -17.41
CA PHE A 527 -11.35 13.91 -17.32
C PHE A 527 -10.77 13.46 -18.66
N LYS A 528 -10.67 14.38 -19.63
CA LYS A 528 -10.31 14.08 -21.03
C LYS A 528 -8.92 13.48 -21.22
N ASN A 529 -8.03 13.69 -20.26
CA ASN A 529 -6.66 13.20 -20.30
C ASN A 529 -6.48 11.87 -19.55
N GLU A 530 -7.51 11.39 -18.83
CA GLU A 530 -7.43 10.14 -18.08
C GLU A 530 -7.34 8.94 -19.03
N ASN A 531 -6.23 8.23 -18.98
CA ASN A 531 -5.98 7.00 -19.72
C ASN A 531 -6.54 5.79 -18.96
N VAL A 532 -7.86 5.76 -18.79
CA VAL A 532 -8.62 4.70 -18.13
C VAL A 532 -9.74 4.19 -19.03
N GLN A 533 -10.33 3.05 -18.68
CA GLN A 533 -11.40 2.44 -19.45
C GLN A 533 -12.78 3.00 -19.07
N TRP A 534 -13.62 3.22 -20.09
CA TRP A 534 -14.94 3.82 -19.94
C TRP A 534 -16.00 2.98 -20.65
N LEU A 535 -17.17 2.81 -20.03
CA LEU A 535 -18.33 2.16 -20.62
C LEU A 535 -19.47 3.17 -20.75
N ASP A 536 -19.82 3.52 -21.99
CA ASP A 536 -20.92 4.45 -22.29
C ASP A 536 -22.24 3.70 -22.49
N THR A 537 -23.07 3.69 -21.45
CA THR A 537 -24.38 3.03 -21.46
C THR A 537 -25.47 3.88 -22.10
N THR A 538 -25.19 5.16 -22.39
CA THR A 538 -26.14 6.08 -23.04
C THR A 538 -26.24 5.86 -24.54
N LYS A 539 -25.19 5.29 -25.14
CA LYS A 539 -25.22 4.79 -26.51
C LYS A 539 -26.01 3.49 -26.51
N VAL A 540 -27.18 3.49 -27.15
CA VAL A 540 -28.02 2.29 -27.32
C VAL A 540 -27.14 1.17 -27.88
N LEU A 541 -26.86 0.16 -27.05
CA LEU A 541 -26.23 -1.07 -27.51
C LEU A 541 -27.15 -1.67 -28.60
N PRO A 542 -26.63 -2.00 -29.80
CA PRO A 542 -27.38 -2.80 -30.75
C PRO A 542 -27.94 -4.03 -30.04
N LYS A 543 -29.22 -4.35 -30.26
CA LYS A 543 -29.98 -5.40 -29.53
C LYS A 543 -29.28 -6.77 -29.47
N GLU A 544 -28.33 -7.05 -30.35
CA GLU A 544 -27.51 -8.27 -30.32
C GLU A 544 -26.42 -8.27 -29.24
N GLU A 545 -25.82 -7.12 -28.92
CA GLU A 545 -24.76 -7.01 -27.90
C GLU A 545 -25.34 -7.02 -26.48
N ALA A 546 -26.53 -6.43 -26.27
CA ALA A 546 -27.24 -6.49 -25.00
C ALA A 546 -27.59 -7.93 -24.57
N ARG A 547 -27.75 -8.83 -25.54
CA ARG A 547 -28.02 -10.26 -25.27
C ARG A 547 -26.74 -11.00 -24.86
N VAL A 548 -25.59 -10.65 -25.45
CA VAL A 548 -24.28 -11.18 -25.09
C VAL A 548 -23.81 -10.68 -23.71
N VAL A 549 -24.13 -9.43 -23.33
CA VAL A 549 -23.81 -8.90 -21.99
C VAL A 549 -24.62 -9.62 -20.90
N LYS A 550 -25.93 -9.82 -21.10
CA LYS A 550 -26.77 -10.61 -20.17
C LYS A 550 -26.37 -12.08 -20.12
N GLU A 551 -26.03 -12.70 -21.25
CA GLU A 551 -25.56 -14.09 -21.27
C GLU A 551 -24.18 -14.23 -20.61
N LYS A 552 -23.28 -13.23 -20.69
CA LYS A 552 -22.02 -13.22 -19.94
C LYS A 552 -22.22 -13.04 -18.43
N GLU A 553 -23.12 -12.16 -17.97
CA GLU A 553 -23.47 -12.04 -16.55
C GLU A 553 -24.07 -13.34 -15.98
N ILE A 554 -24.94 -14.00 -16.74
CA ILE A 554 -25.56 -15.26 -16.34
C ILE A 554 -24.54 -16.41 -16.37
N THR A 555 -23.66 -16.47 -17.39
CA THR A 555 -22.66 -17.55 -17.49
C THR A 555 -21.56 -17.38 -16.44
N MET A 556 -21.12 -16.15 -16.12
CA MET A 556 -20.15 -15.91 -15.05
C MET A 556 -20.71 -16.27 -13.66
N SER A 557 -21.96 -15.93 -13.37
CA SER A 557 -22.61 -16.32 -12.09
C SER A 557 -22.87 -17.83 -11.97
N GLN A 558 -23.12 -18.53 -13.08
CA GLN A 558 -23.31 -19.98 -13.08
C GLN A 558 -21.98 -20.76 -13.04
N THR A 559 -20.91 -20.22 -13.63
CA THR A 559 -19.60 -20.87 -13.64
C THR A 559 -18.94 -20.82 -12.26
N SER A 560 -19.11 -19.72 -11.51
CA SER A 560 -18.71 -19.63 -10.09
C SER A 560 -19.50 -20.58 -9.20
N TYR A 561 -20.82 -20.67 -9.36
CA TYR A 561 -21.67 -21.63 -8.63
C TYR A 561 -21.32 -23.10 -8.90
N SER A 562 -20.90 -23.44 -10.12
CA SER A 562 -20.56 -24.82 -10.50
C SER A 562 -19.16 -25.27 -10.05
N LYS A 563 -18.22 -24.34 -9.84
CA LYS A 563 -16.87 -24.64 -9.34
C LYS A 563 -16.86 -24.86 -7.82
N GLU A 564 -17.70 -24.14 -7.06
CA GLU A 564 -17.83 -24.34 -5.61
C GLU A 564 -18.43 -25.71 -5.24
N ASN A 565 -19.38 -26.23 -6.04
CA ASN A 565 -19.99 -27.54 -5.78
C ASN A 565 -19.17 -28.75 -6.26
N LYS A 566 -18.11 -28.54 -7.06
CA LYS A 566 -17.16 -29.62 -7.42
C LYS A 566 -15.97 -29.73 -6.47
N ALA A 567 -15.68 -28.69 -5.69
CA ALA A 567 -14.58 -28.70 -4.71
C ALA A 567 -14.98 -29.30 -3.34
N THR A 568 -16.26 -29.49 -3.06
CA THR A 568 -16.77 -30.04 -1.79
C THR A 568 -17.26 -31.49 -1.86
N SER A 569 -17.10 -32.18 -2.99
CA SER A 569 -17.44 -33.59 -3.16
C SER A 569 -16.21 -34.42 -3.50
N ASN A 570 -15.26 -34.52 -2.58
CA ASN A 570 -14.31 -35.65 -2.52
C ASN A 570 -13.49 -35.58 -1.22
N GLN A 571 -14.11 -35.96 -0.09
CA GLN A 571 -13.39 -36.68 0.96
C GLN A 571 -14.30 -37.72 1.65
N ASN A 572 -13.81 -38.95 1.57
CA ASN A 572 -14.18 -40.21 2.23
C ASN A 572 -15.07 -40.15 3.48
N ILE A 573 -16.13 -40.99 3.48
CA ILE A 573 -16.42 -41.87 4.61
C ILE A 573 -16.64 -43.29 4.10
N ASN A 574 -15.81 -44.19 4.62
CA ASN A 574 -15.83 -45.63 4.36
C ASN A 574 -16.18 -46.29 5.70
N GLN A 575 -17.30 -47.04 5.77
CA GLN A 575 -17.58 -48.25 6.61
C GLN A 575 -19.08 -48.36 7.02
N PRO A 576 -19.60 -49.60 7.26
CA PRO A 576 -20.90 -50.02 6.71
C PRO A 576 -22.01 -50.37 7.72
N ASN A 577 -23.24 -50.46 7.18
CA ASN A 577 -24.41 -51.27 7.54
C ASN A 577 -25.00 -51.19 8.97
N THR A 578 -26.29 -50.82 9.09
CA THR A 578 -27.41 -51.78 9.34
C THR A 578 -28.80 -51.10 9.48
N THR A 579 -29.77 -51.64 8.71
CA THR A 579 -31.18 -51.97 9.07
C THR A 579 -32.31 -50.92 9.12
N SER A 580 -33.28 -51.13 8.21
CA SER A 580 -34.77 -50.98 8.31
C SER A 580 -35.39 -49.59 8.49
N GLU A 581 -36.58 -49.22 8.03
CA GLU A 581 -37.64 -49.76 7.16
C GLU A 581 -38.65 -48.61 6.93
N LYS A 582 -39.37 -48.64 5.80
CA LYS A 582 -40.75 -48.11 5.59
C LYS A 582 -41.04 -46.61 5.72
N ASN A 583 -41.33 -45.96 4.58
CA ASN A 583 -42.72 -45.84 4.10
C ASN A 583 -42.80 -45.10 2.76
N ALA A 584 -43.69 -45.61 1.91
CA ALA A 584 -43.93 -45.16 0.55
C ALA A 584 -45.18 -44.27 0.44
N ALA A 585 -45.18 -43.44 -0.61
CA ALA A 585 -46.26 -43.23 -1.59
C ALA A 585 -46.97 -41.86 -1.67
N LYS A 586 -47.14 -41.45 -2.95
CA LYS A 586 -48.14 -40.55 -3.58
C LYS A 586 -47.84 -39.04 -3.54
N SER A 587 -48.00 -38.25 -4.60
CA SER A 587 -48.59 -38.44 -5.94
C SER A 587 -48.32 -37.22 -6.84
N GLU A 588 -48.26 -37.47 -8.15
CA GLU A 588 -48.22 -36.51 -9.26
C GLU A 588 -49.53 -35.71 -9.50
N GLN A 589 -49.40 -34.71 -10.38
CA GLN A 589 -50.38 -34.05 -11.26
C GLN A 589 -51.07 -32.76 -10.79
N LYS A 590 -50.78 -31.65 -11.50
CA LYS A 590 -51.69 -31.12 -12.54
C LYS A 590 -51.07 -29.99 -13.36
N ALA A 591 -51.17 -30.11 -14.68
CA ALA A 591 -50.95 -29.06 -15.66
C ALA A 591 -52.19 -28.91 -16.57
N LYS A 592 -52.40 -27.67 -17.04
CA LYS A 592 -53.14 -27.19 -18.25
C LYS A 592 -54.67 -26.96 -18.22
N LYS A 593 -55.04 -25.73 -18.64
CA LYS A 593 -56.04 -25.31 -19.66
C LYS A 593 -55.91 -23.78 -19.84
N ALA A 594 -56.07 -23.10 -20.99
CA ALA A 594 -56.71 -23.32 -22.30
C ALA A 594 -55.98 -22.48 -23.41
N ASN A 595 -55.76 -22.95 -24.66
CA ASN A 595 -56.55 -22.81 -25.92
C ASN A 595 -57.03 -21.36 -26.24
N GLU A 596 -56.82 -20.76 -27.44
CA GLU A 596 -57.29 -21.17 -28.79
C GLU A 596 -56.44 -20.66 -29.99
N LEU A 597 -56.71 -21.29 -31.15
CA LEU A 597 -56.21 -21.24 -32.55
C LEU A 597 -56.67 -19.98 -33.37
N PRO A 598 -56.43 -19.81 -34.71
CA PRO A 598 -55.98 -20.78 -35.73
C PRO A 598 -54.90 -20.33 -36.74
N ASN A 599 -54.45 -21.32 -37.52
CA ASN A 599 -53.56 -21.21 -38.67
C ASN A 599 -54.25 -21.79 -39.92
N THR A 600 -54.17 -21.09 -41.05
CA THR A 600 -54.40 -21.54 -42.44
C THR A 600 -53.40 -20.71 -43.25
N GLY A 601 -52.37 -21.20 -43.94
CA GLY A 601 -52.28 -22.31 -44.88
C GLY A 601 -52.15 -21.73 -46.29
N GLU A 602 -50.92 -21.63 -46.84
CA GLU A 602 -50.66 -21.80 -48.28
C GLU A 602 -49.15 -21.79 -48.63
N GLU A 603 -48.80 -22.71 -49.53
CA GLU A 603 -47.49 -22.92 -50.15
C GLU A 603 -47.11 -21.79 -51.13
N THR A 604 -45.82 -21.49 -51.30
CA THR A 604 -45.08 -21.78 -52.55
C THR A 604 -43.61 -21.33 -52.51
N LYS A 605 -42.71 -22.24 -52.95
CA LYS A 605 -41.45 -22.03 -53.71
C LYS A 605 -40.33 -21.23 -52.98
N ARG A 606 -39.10 -21.70 -52.86
CA ARG A 606 -38.22 -22.30 -53.88
C ARG A 606 -36.89 -22.72 -53.21
N ASN A 607 -36.38 -23.91 -53.58
CA ASN A 607 -34.98 -24.28 -53.87
C ASN A 607 -33.85 -23.88 -52.87
N LEU A 608 -32.84 -24.68 -52.53
CA LEU A 608 -32.35 -26.01 -52.92
C LEU A 608 -31.20 -26.33 -51.93
N PHE A 609 -31.06 -27.59 -51.52
CA PHE A 609 -29.84 -28.31 -51.12
C PHE A 609 -29.04 -27.84 -49.87
N VAL A 610 -28.97 -28.63 -48.78
CA VAL A 610 -28.14 -29.85 -48.58
C VAL A 610 -26.66 -29.54 -48.84
N GLY A 611 -25.70 -29.67 -47.94
CA GLY A 611 -25.60 -30.43 -46.70
C GLY A 611 -24.20 -31.04 -46.64
N LEU A 612 -23.61 -31.05 -45.45
CA LEU A 612 -22.52 -31.92 -44.99
C LEU A 612 -21.13 -31.81 -45.66
N LEU A 613 -20.08 -31.61 -44.86
CA LEU A 613 -18.95 -32.56 -44.85
C LEU A 613 -18.07 -32.41 -43.61
N ALA A 614 -17.76 -33.54 -42.98
CA ALA A 614 -16.61 -33.75 -42.13
C ALA A 614 -15.54 -34.50 -42.92
N LEU A 615 -14.26 -34.13 -42.80
CA LEU A 615 -13.09 -35.01 -42.54
C LEU A 615 -11.73 -34.30 -42.82
N VAL A 616 -10.90 -34.27 -41.76
CA VAL A 616 -9.45 -34.58 -41.68
C VAL A 616 -8.55 -34.34 -42.90
N THR A 617 -7.52 -33.48 -42.75
CA THR A 617 -6.07 -33.82 -42.84
C THR A 617 -5.21 -32.55 -42.75
N GLY A 618 -4.03 -32.67 -42.14
CA GLY A 618 -3.11 -31.55 -41.90
C GLY A 618 -2.27 -31.16 -43.12
N LEU A 619 -1.72 -29.94 -43.07
CA LEU A 619 -0.51 -29.60 -43.81
C LEU A 619 0.23 -28.43 -43.15
N VAL A 620 1.51 -28.69 -42.90
CA VAL A 620 2.58 -27.77 -42.53
C VAL A 620 2.73 -26.67 -43.58
N PHE A 621 2.91 -25.41 -43.16
CA PHE A 621 3.56 -24.40 -44.00
C PHE A 621 4.67 -23.66 -43.27
N VAL A 622 5.87 -23.92 -43.77
CA VAL A 622 7.12 -23.19 -43.60
C VAL A 622 6.95 -21.76 -44.14
N LYS A 623 7.45 -20.74 -43.43
CA LYS A 623 7.65 -19.39 -43.98
C LYS A 623 9.12 -19.00 -43.87
N VAL A 624 9.81 -19.02 -45.00
CA VAL A 624 11.18 -18.51 -45.16
C VAL A 624 11.16 -17.05 -45.64
N ARG A 625 11.96 -16.25 -44.93
CA ARG A 625 12.64 -14.97 -45.24
C ARG A 625 12.30 -14.18 -46.52
N ARG A 626 12.23 -12.86 -46.34
CA ARG A 626 12.97 -11.89 -47.18
C ARG A 626 13.74 -10.88 -46.31
N ARG A 627 15.06 -10.88 -46.49
CA ARG A 627 15.99 -9.77 -46.20
C ARG A 627 15.89 -8.79 -47.36
N ASN A 628 15.95 -7.49 -47.08
CA ASN A 628 16.58 -6.51 -47.97
C ASN A 628 17.52 -5.65 -47.12
N LYS A 629 18.78 -5.56 -47.56
CA LYS A 629 19.76 -4.57 -47.18
C LYS A 629 19.63 -3.39 -48.15
N ASN A 630 19.70 -2.18 -47.64
CA ASN A 630 20.75 -1.22 -47.96
C ASN A 630 21.03 -0.39 -46.71
#